data_AF-A0A1B0GAZ9-F1
#
_entry.id   AF-A0A1B0GAZ9-F1
#
_cell.length_a   1.000
_cell.length_b   1.000
_cell.length_c   1.000
_cell.angle_alpha   90.00
_cell.angle_beta   90.00
_cell.angle_gamma   90.00
#
_symmetry.space_group_name_H-M   'P 1'
#
loop_
_entity.id
_entity.type
_entity.pdbx_description
1 polymer ?
#
loop_
_entity_poly.entity_id
_entity_poly.type
_entity_poly.pdbx_seq_one_letter_code
_entity_poly.pdbx_strand_id
1 'polypeptide(L)'
;MSKLSKTFGWLDRATIGRTSRGSRAARFSDFEDENEMKSALTYEQTLKLDNISKMITELNEKLQIALIIPQILENPKILGKSLKGTKYEPALKLVKEYRDEKINMRTPKPPEVNSSTNKIIDYFVENYEILKFLPDWVGDLDQNYQTLIKCLRLIGYVARGRFSRGALEQMERELVLQSLYNLNEQVIKDVKRINKLVLQFEALIRRYDEVMFEKFAEEILLDEAIEKLQQELDDFQPEFNREEQMYIELVVKKEEEYQRTLKIRAHGFRRNCAAKKIQVWAKNILRKIAKANLVGKEATGKKAAKKKK
;
A
#
# COMPACT_ATOMS: atom_id res chain seq x y z
N MET A 1 -23.71 -16.31 -17.07
CA MET A 1 -22.67 -15.91 -16.09
C MET A 1 -23.21 -14.98 -15.00
N SER A 2 -24.26 -15.38 -14.27
CA SER A 2 -24.97 -14.51 -13.30
C SER A 2 -25.42 -15.27 -12.03
N LYS A 3 -24.68 -16.31 -11.62
CA LYS A 3 -25.03 -17.11 -10.43
C LYS A 3 -23.88 -17.37 -9.45
N LEU A 4 -22.74 -16.69 -9.61
CA LEU A 4 -21.62 -16.79 -8.65
C LEU A 4 -21.40 -15.52 -7.80
N SER A 5 -22.22 -14.47 -7.98
CA SER A 5 -22.11 -13.23 -7.20
C SER A 5 -22.90 -13.23 -5.88
N LYS A 6 -23.53 -14.35 -5.50
CA LYS A 6 -24.42 -14.43 -4.32
C LYS A 6 -23.84 -15.14 -3.10
N THR A 7 -22.64 -15.71 -3.17
CA THR A 7 -22.05 -16.50 -2.06
C THR A 7 -21.08 -15.73 -1.15
N PHE A 8 -20.73 -14.48 -1.48
CA PHE A 8 -19.84 -13.65 -0.65
C PHE A 8 -20.52 -12.39 -0.09
N GLY A 9 -21.73 -12.56 0.45
CA GLY A 9 -22.55 -11.49 1.03
C GLY A 9 -22.19 -11.07 2.46
N TRP A 10 -20.98 -11.40 2.96
CA TRP A 10 -20.54 -11.07 4.33
C TRP A 10 -19.29 -10.18 4.41
N LEU A 11 -18.78 -9.69 3.28
CA LEU A 11 -17.85 -8.56 3.30
C LEU A 11 -18.66 -7.26 3.19
N ASP A 12 -19.32 -6.95 4.30
CA ASP A 12 -20.10 -5.74 4.45
C ASP A 12 -19.22 -4.51 4.17
N ARG A 13 -19.78 -3.62 3.36
CA ARG A 13 -19.15 -2.48 2.70
C ARG A 13 -19.13 -1.29 3.65
N ALA A 14 -18.68 -1.51 4.89
CA ALA A 14 -18.81 -0.55 5.99
C ALA A 14 -17.48 -0.11 6.63
N THR A 15 -16.31 -0.47 6.07
CA THR A 15 -15.00 -0.07 6.65
C THR A 15 -14.12 0.77 5.73
N ILE A 16 -14.61 1.18 4.56
CA ILE A 16 -13.93 2.15 3.68
C ILE A 16 -14.69 3.47 3.76
N GLY A 17 -14.45 4.26 4.80
CA GLY A 17 -15.11 5.57 4.90
C GLY A 17 -15.16 6.24 6.27
N ARG A 18 -14.20 6.00 7.16
CA ARG A 18 -13.93 6.93 8.28
C ARG A 18 -12.43 7.02 8.50
N THR A 19 -11.73 7.71 7.60
CA THR A 19 -10.54 8.45 8.03
C THR A 19 -11.04 9.51 9.00
N SER A 20 -10.90 9.19 10.28
CA SER A 20 -11.10 10.06 11.43
C SER A 20 -10.75 11.51 11.09
N ARG A 21 -11.73 12.42 11.27
CA ARG A 21 -11.51 13.87 11.27
C ARG A 21 -10.45 14.27 12.31
N GLY A 22 -10.23 13.43 13.32
CA GLY A 22 -9.15 13.56 14.31
C GLY A 22 -7.75 13.24 13.79
N SER A 23 -7.59 12.42 12.73
CA SER A 23 -6.26 12.15 12.15
C SER A 23 -5.73 13.27 11.27
N ARG A 24 -6.60 14.15 10.74
CA ARG A 24 -6.15 15.40 10.10
C ARG A 24 -5.78 16.45 11.13
N ALA A 25 -6.59 16.61 12.18
CA ALA A 25 -6.29 17.56 13.26
C ALA A 25 -4.98 17.19 13.98
N ALA A 26 -4.75 15.91 14.28
CA ALA A 26 -3.49 15.45 14.88
C ALA A 26 -2.27 15.67 13.96
N ARG A 27 -2.39 15.40 12.66
CA ARG A 27 -1.30 15.70 11.71
C ARG A 27 -1.03 17.18 11.55
N PHE A 28 -2.04 18.04 11.71
CA PHE A 28 -1.87 19.49 11.66
C PHE A 28 -1.24 20.01 12.97
N SER A 29 -1.63 19.48 14.14
CA SER A 29 -1.00 19.83 15.42
C SER A 29 0.44 19.37 15.50
N ASP A 30 0.74 18.15 15.03
CA ASP A 30 2.12 17.62 15.01
C ASP A 30 3.03 18.44 14.08
N PHE A 31 2.48 19.02 13.00
CA PHE A 31 3.21 19.90 12.09
C PHE A 31 3.43 21.31 12.66
N GLU A 32 2.47 21.83 13.42
CA GLU A 32 2.61 23.11 14.12
C GLU A 32 3.62 23.01 15.27
N ASP A 33 3.55 21.94 16.09
CA ASP A 33 4.50 21.65 17.16
C ASP A 33 5.93 21.45 16.61
N GLU A 34 6.10 20.73 15.50
CA GLU A 34 7.42 20.57 14.86
C GLU A 34 8.01 21.91 14.38
N ASN A 35 7.18 22.80 13.83
CA ASN A 35 7.64 24.11 13.36
C ASN A 35 7.98 25.05 14.53
N GLU A 36 7.20 25.00 15.60
CA GLU A 36 7.47 25.73 16.84
C GLU A 36 8.78 25.24 17.48
N MET A 37 8.99 23.93 17.55
CA MET A 37 10.21 23.34 18.09
C MET A 37 11.45 23.70 17.25
N LYS A 38 11.32 23.67 15.91
CA LYS A 38 12.37 24.14 14.98
C LYS A 38 12.69 25.61 15.22
N SER A 39 11.67 26.46 15.37
CA SER A 39 11.86 27.89 15.63
C SER A 39 12.54 28.17 16.98
N ALA A 40 12.19 27.41 18.02
CA ALA A 40 12.74 27.55 19.36
C ALA A 40 14.20 27.10 19.44
N LEU A 41 14.55 25.98 18.79
CA LEU A 41 15.93 25.50 18.70
C LEU A 41 16.81 26.49 17.94
N THR A 42 16.28 27.04 16.84
CA THR A 42 16.96 28.09 16.05
C THR A 42 17.19 29.34 16.91
N TYR A 43 16.18 29.75 17.68
CA TYR A 43 16.29 30.91 18.57
C TYR A 43 17.35 30.68 19.66
N GLU A 44 17.33 29.53 20.35
CA GLU A 44 18.28 29.23 21.42
C GLU A 44 19.74 29.21 20.92
N GLN A 45 19.98 28.60 19.76
CA GLN A 45 21.32 28.56 19.15
C GLN A 45 21.80 29.95 18.75
N THR A 46 20.95 30.80 18.17
CA THR A 46 21.30 32.20 17.84
C THR A 46 21.60 33.04 19.09
N LEU A 47 20.87 32.82 20.18
CA LEU A 47 21.06 33.54 21.45
C LEU A 47 22.41 33.20 22.10
N LYS A 48 22.82 31.92 22.06
CA LYS A 48 24.14 31.48 22.53
C LYS A 48 25.26 32.16 21.72
N LEU A 49 25.10 32.28 20.41
CA LEU A 49 26.08 32.95 19.55
C LEU A 49 26.19 34.45 19.84
N ASP A 50 25.07 35.12 20.03
CA ASP A 50 25.04 36.53 20.39
C ASP A 50 25.74 36.79 21.73
N ASN A 51 25.54 35.91 22.72
CA ASN A 51 26.23 36.00 24.01
C ASN A 51 27.75 35.83 23.87
N ILE A 52 28.21 34.87 23.06
CA ILE A 52 29.64 34.67 22.80
C ILE A 52 30.23 35.89 22.08
N SER A 53 29.52 36.43 21.08
CA SER A 53 29.95 37.64 20.36
C SER A 53 30.04 38.86 21.27
N LYS A 54 29.07 39.05 22.18
CA LYS A 54 29.11 40.10 23.21
C LYS A 54 30.32 39.94 24.11
N MET A 55 30.56 38.75 24.65
CA MET A 55 31.71 38.45 25.51
C MET A 55 33.06 38.76 24.85
N ILE A 56 33.23 38.40 23.57
CA ILE A 56 34.46 38.70 22.80
C ILE A 56 34.63 40.23 22.62
N THR A 57 33.53 40.94 22.40
CA THR A 57 33.54 42.40 22.24
C THR A 57 33.90 43.09 23.56
N GLU A 58 33.28 42.67 24.66
CA GLU A 58 33.58 43.16 26.01
C GLU A 58 35.03 42.92 26.40
N LEU A 59 35.58 41.73 26.09
CA LEU A 59 36.97 41.41 26.41
C LEU A 59 37.95 42.30 25.65
N ASN A 60 37.63 42.63 24.40
CA ASN A 60 38.43 43.55 23.59
C ASN A 60 38.40 44.98 24.14
N GLU A 61 37.24 45.47 24.58
CA GLU A 61 37.11 46.80 25.20
C GLU A 61 37.80 46.86 26.57
N LYS A 62 37.67 45.83 27.39
CA LYS A 62 38.41 45.70 28.67
C LYS A 62 39.92 45.70 28.47
N LEU A 63 40.41 45.01 27.45
CA LEU A 63 41.83 44.99 27.12
C LEU A 63 42.33 46.34 26.63
N GLN A 64 41.52 47.06 25.84
CA GLN A 64 41.84 48.41 25.40
C GLN A 64 41.95 49.39 26.58
N ILE A 65 41.00 49.39 27.52
CA ILE A 65 41.08 50.30 28.67
C ILE A 65 42.28 49.95 29.57
N ALA A 66 42.55 48.66 29.80
CA ALA A 66 43.69 48.22 30.59
C ALA A 66 45.04 48.70 30.03
N LEU A 67 45.18 48.72 28.71
CA LEU A 67 46.39 49.21 28.02
C LEU A 67 46.56 50.74 28.11
N ILE A 68 45.47 51.50 28.25
CA ILE A 68 45.50 52.96 28.32
C ILE A 68 45.68 53.47 29.74
N ILE A 69 45.38 52.67 30.79
CA ILE A 69 45.53 53.05 32.21
C ILE A 69 46.85 53.79 32.50
N PRO A 70 48.03 53.36 32.03
CA PRO A 70 49.28 54.10 32.24
C PRO A 70 49.22 55.55 31.71
N GLN A 71 48.68 55.76 30.50
CA GLN A 71 48.49 57.09 29.90
C GLN A 71 47.46 57.94 30.64
N ILE A 72 46.41 57.31 31.20
CA ILE A 72 45.41 57.98 32.05
C ILE A 72 46.08 58.56 33.30
N LEU A 73 46.97 57.78 33.92
CA LEU A 73 47.68 58.15 35.14
C LEU A 73 48.75 59.25 34.89
N GLU A 74 49.31 59.30 33.68
CA GLU A 74 50.25 60.34 33.26
C GLU A 74 49.56 61.67 32.94
N ASN A 75 48.31 61.66 32.45
CA ASN A 75 47.59 62.84 31.97
C ASN A 75 46.26 63.14 32.72
N PRO A 76 46.28 63.37 34.06
CA PRO A 76 45.07 63.54 34.86
C PRO A 76 44.29 64.83 34.55
N LYS A 77 44.94 65.84 33.96
CA LYS A 77 44.30 67.11 33.59
C LYS A 77 43.35 66.95 32.40
N ILE A 78 43.68 66.08 31.45
CA ILE A 78 42.88 65.80 30.26
C ILE A 78 41.73 64.87 30.64
N LEU A 79 42.00 63.89 31.51
CA LEU A 79 41.00 63.04 32.13
C LEU A 79 39.94 63.85 32.90
N GLY A 80 40.40 64.81 33.71
CA GLY A 80 39.52 65.70 34.47
C GLY A 80 38.65 66.62 33.62
N LYS A 81 39.04 66.93 32.38
CA LYS A 81 38.18 67.66 31.44
C LYS A 81 37.16 66.76 30.76
N SER A 82 37.53 65.51 30.49
CA SER A 82 36.73 64.55 29.74
C SER A 82 35.67 63.84 30.60
N LEU A 83 35.93 63.69 31.91
CA LEU A 83 35.04 62.98 32.84
C LEU A 83 34.16 63.90 33.70
N LYS A 84 34.36 65.22 33.67
CA LYS A 84 33.60 66.18 34.49
C LYS A 84 32.14 66.24 34.04
N GLY A 85 31.21 65.92 34.96
CA GLY A 85 29.77 65.86 34.66
C GLY A 85 29.28 64.51 34.11
N THR A 86 30.14 63.48 34.12
CA THR A 86 29.77 62.10 33.75
C THR A 86 29.56 61.22 34.99
N LYS A 87 28.93 60.04 34.80
CA LYS A 87 28.79 59.01 35.85
C LYS A 87 30.13 58.45 36.37
N TYR A 88 31.24 58.76 35.70
CA TYR A 88 32.59 58.25 36.01
C TYR A 88 33.48 59.27 36.72
N GLU A 89 32.92 60.37 37.22
CA GLU A 89 33.63 61.32 38.07
C GLU A 89 34.35 60.68 39.29
N PRO A 90 33.86 59.58 39.90
CA PRO A 90 34.60 58.87 40.95
C PRO A 90 36.00 58.39 40.53
N ALA A 91 36.24 58.15 39.23
CA ALA A 91 37.55 57.80 38.70
C ALA A 91 38.61 58.85 39.01
N LEU A 92 38.21 60.14 39.04
CA LEU A 92 39.12 61.25 39.34
C LEU A 92 39.61 61.25 40.79
N LYS A 93 38.82 60.69 41.72
CA LYS A 93 39.23 60.53 43.12
C LYS A 93 40.29 59.43 43.23
N LEU A 94 40.05 58.29 42.59
CA LEU A 94 40.99 57.16 42.56
C LEU A 94 42.35 57.55 41.96
N VAL A 95 42.34 58.29 40.85
CA VAL A 95 43.58 58.77 40.20
C VAL A 95 44.36 59.74 41.10
N LYS A 96 43.68 60.58 41.89
CA LYS A 96 44.32 61.46 42.88
C LYS A 96 44.94 60.66 44.03
N GLU A 97 44.18 59.72 44.59
CA GLU A 97 44.65 58.83 45.68
C GLU A 97 45.92 58.06 45.28
N TYR A 98 45.95 57.48 44.08
CA TYR A 98 47.16 56.81 43.57
C TYR A 98 48.34 57.76 43.39
N ARG A 99 48.09 58.99 42.92
CA ARG A 99 49.15 59.97 42.73
C ARG A 99 49.74 60.41 44.07
N ASP A 100 48.88 60.65 45.06
CA ASP A 100 49.27 61.05 46.41
C ASP A 100 50.05 59.92 47.09
N GLU A 101 49.63 58.66 46.92
CA GLU A 101 50.40 57.50 47.38
C GLU A 101 51.76 57.38 46.67
N LYS A 102 51.80 57.56 45.34
CA LYS A 102 53.05 57.52 44.55
C LYS A 102 54.03 58.63 44.94
N ILE A 103 53.53 59.82 45.29
CA ILE A 103 54.34 60.95 45.78
C ILE A 103 54.85 60.70 47.21
N ASN A 104 54.06 60.03 48.06
CA ASN A 104 54.39 59.75 49.45
C ASN A 104 55.25 58.46 49.66
N MET A 105 55.44 57.62 48.64
CA MET A 105 56.29 56.42 48.72
C MET A 105 57.79 56.78 48.72
N ARG A 106 58.43 56.66 49.89
CA ARG A 106 59.90 56.74 50.07
C ARG A 106 60.61 55.38 50.23
N THR A 107 59.91 54.24 50.09
CA THR A 107 60.54 52.91 50.22
C THR A 107 60.15 51.95 49.09
N PRO A 108 61.10 51.12 48.61
CA PRO A 108 60.88 50.18 47.52
C PRO A 108 60.22 48.92 48.08
N LYS A 109 58.91 48.94 48.31
CA LYS A 109 58.18 47.69 48.54
C LYS A 109 57.97 46.96 47.20
N PRO A 110 58.11 45.63 47.15
CA PRO A 110 57.86 44.86 45.93
C PRO A 110 56.42 45.09 45.44
N PRO A 111 56.23 45.14 44.12
CA PRO A 111 55.02 45.60 43.45
C PRO A 111 53.87 44.57 43.46
N GLU A 112 53.71 43.78 44.52
CA GLU A 112 52.73 42.69 44.49
C GLU A 112 51.29 43.16 44.70
N VAL A 113 50.99 44.19 45.52
CA VAL A 113 49.61 44.68 45.68
C VAL A 113 49.62 46.09 46.30
N ASN A 114 49.85 47.13 45.50
CA ASN A 114 49.43 48.47 45.94
C ASN A 114 47.89 48.48 45.88
N SER A 115 47.21 48.51 47.03
CA SER A 115 45.73 48.47 47.10
C SER A 115 45.09 49.52 46.19
N SER A 116 45.71 50.69 46.04
CA SER A 116 45.29 51.76 45.14
C SER A 116 45.45 51.41 43.65
N THR A 117 46.57 50.82 43.25
CA THR A 117 46.80 50.39 41.85
C THR A 117 45.76 49.37 41.42
N ASN A 118 45.49 48.36 42.26
CA ASN A 118 44.48 47.35 41.95
C ASN A 118 43.07 47.95 41.93
N LYS A 119 42.73 48.82 42.89
CA LYS A 119 41.44 49.55 42.88
C LYS A 119 41.23 50.38 41.61
N ILE A 120 42.29 51.01 41.09
CA ILE A 120 42.23 51.74 39.82
C ILE A 120 42.02 50.78 38.66
N ILE A 121 42.82 49.73 38.57
CA ILE A 121 42.71 48.75 37.49
C ILE A 121 41.32 48.12 37.49
N ASP A 122 40.84 47.66 38.65
CA ASP A 122 39.52 47.06 38.83
C ASP A 122 38.43 48.04 38.42
N TYR A 123 38.49 49.29 38.89
CA TYR A 123 37.48 50.30 38.55
C TYR A 123 37.42 50.60 37.05
N PHE A 124 38.58 50.78 36.39
CA PHE A 124 38.62 51.11 34.96
C PHE A 124 38.28 49.90 34.07
N VAL A 125 38.63 48.67 34.49
CA VAL A 125 38.28 47.44 33.76
C VAL A 125 36.80 47.09 33.91
N GLU A 126 36.21 47.31 35.09
CA GLU A 126 34.76 47.14 35.30
C GLU A 126 33.95 48.21 34.56
N ASN A 127 34.48 49.42 34.47
CA ASN A 127 33.86 50.55 33.77
C ASN A 127 34.51 50.81 32.40
N TYR A 128 34.76 49.75 31.62
CA TYR A 128 35.42 49.84 30.30
C TYR A 128 34.69 50.78 29.31
N GLU A 129 33.38 50.99 29.49
CA GLU A 129 32.59 51.97 28.74
C GLU A 129 33.12 53.41 28.81
N ILE A 130 33.95 53.73 29.81
CA ILE A 130 34.66 55.01 29.93
C ILE A 130 35.44 55.34 28.66
N LEU A 131 35.93 54.32 27.92
CA LEU A 131 36.63 54.49 26.64
C LEU A 131 35.90 55.41 25.66
N LYS A 132 34.55 55.43 25.66
CA LYS A 132 33.75 56.26 24.75
C LYS A 132 33.90 57.78 25.01
N PHE A 133 34.31 58.16 26.22
CA PHE A 133 34.44 59.54 26.65
C PHE A 133 35.90 60.01 26.68
N LEU A 134 36.85 59.10 26.50
CA LEU A 134 38.26 59.42 26.44
C LEU A 134 38.65 59.90 25.03
N PRO A 135 39.68 60.76 24.91
CA PRO A 135 40.33 61.03 23.63
C PRO A 135 40.88 59.74 23.01
N ASP A 136 41.27 59.75 21.73
CA ASP A 136 41.83 58.59 21.01
C ASP A 136 43.25 58.21 21.46
N TRP A 137 43.43 57.99 22.77
CA TRP A 137 44.65 57.50 23.39
C TRP A 137 44.99 56.08 22.96
N VAL A 138 44.00 55.33 22.44
CA VAL A 138 44.22 54.02 21.79
C VAL A 138 45.13 54.18 20.56
N GLY A 139 44.96 55.26 19.80
CA GLY A 139 45.78 55.59 18.62
C GLY A 139 47.20 56.03 18.95
N ASP A 140 47.45 56.45 20.20
CA ASP A 140 48.77 56.89 20.69
C ASP A 140 49.57 55.75 21.36
N LEU A 141 49.02 54.53 21.40
CA LEU A 141 49.71 53.35 21.95
C LEU A 141 50.83 52.86 21.03
N ASP A 142 51.84 52.20 21.61
CA ASP A 142 52.94 51.57 20.86
C ASP A 142 52.43 50.66 19.74
N GLN A 143 53.20 50.58 18.66
CA GLN A 143 52.85 49.83 17.45
C GLN A 143 52.57 48.35 17.75
N ASN A 144 53.24 47.77 18.75
CA ASN A 144 53.00 46.40 19.20
C ASN A 144 51.60 46.24 19.81
N TYR A 145 51.18 47.17 20.67
CA TYR A 145 49.85 47.15 21.29
C TYR A 145 48.74 47.44 20.28
N GLN A 146 48.98 48.32 19.31
CA GLN A 146 48.04 48.53 18.21
C GLN A 146 47.88 47.28 17.34
N THR A 147 48.97 46.58 17.06
CA THR A 147 48.94 45.33 16.31
C THR A 147 48.17 44.26 17.09
N LEU A 148 48.38 44.18 18.41
CA LEU A 148 47.64 43.27 19.29
C LEU A 148 46.12 43.55 19.25
N ILE A 149 45.70 44.80 19.38
CA ILE A 149 44.27 45.20 19.32
C ILE A 149 43.68 44.86 17.93
N LYS A 150 44.41 45.11 16.84
CA LYS A 150 43.99 44.76 15.48
C LYS A 150 43.83 43.24 15.32
N CYS A 151 44.79 42.46 15.81
CA CYS A 151 44.73 40.99 15.81
C CYS A 151 43.51 40.47 16.60
N LEU A 152 43.24 41.01 17.78
CA LEU A 152 42.06 40.64 18.58
C LEU A 152 40.75 40.98 17.88
N ARG A 153 40.65 42.14 17.22
CA ARG A 153 39.49 42.49 16.39
C ARG A 153 39.30 41.53 15.22
N LEU A 154 40.37 41.16 14.53
CA LEU A 154 40.34 40.18 13.43
C LEU A 154 39.91 38.80 13.92
N ILE A 155 40.42 38.35 15.07
CA ILE A 155 40.02 37.09 15.70
C ILE A 155 38.52 37.12 16.03
N GLY A 156 38.02 38.22 16.61
CA GLY A 156 36.60 38.37 16.89
C GLY A 156 35.72 38.34 15.64
N TYR A 157 36.17 38.97 14.55
CA TYR A 157 35.48 38.95 13.26
C TYR A 157 35.43 37.54 12.64
N VAL A 158 36.57 36.85 12.60
CA VAL A 158 36.66 35.47 12.07
C VAL A 158 35.85 34.50 12.93
N ALA A 159 35.92 34.64 14.26
CA ALA A 159 35.14 33.84 15.19
C ALA A 159 33.64 34.02 14.95
N ARG A 160 33.15 35.26 14.81
CA ARG A 160 31.74 35.54 14.50
C ARG A 160 31.29 34.84 13.20
N GLY A 161 32.06 34.98 12.12
CA GLY A 161 31.74 34.32 10.85
C GLY A 161 31.76 32.79 10.91
N ARG A 162 32.76 32.21 11.60
CA ARG A 162 32.89 30.76 11.80
C ARG A 162 31.77 30.19 12.66
N PHE A 163 31.40 30.88 13.73
CA PHE A 163 30.33 30.45 14.62
C PHE A 163 28.96 30.49 13.95
N SER A 164 28.65 31.54 13.18
CA SER A 164 27.40 31.61 12.41
C SER A 164 27.32 30.50 11.36
N ARG A 165 28.42 30.22 10.65
CA ARG A 165 28.46 29.19 9.61
C ARG A 165 28.42 27.77 10.20
N GLY A 166 29.19 27.50 11.26
CA GLY A 166 29.19 26.21 11.92
C GLY A 166 27.84 25.86 12.54
N ALA A 167 27.15 26.85 13.13
CA ALA A 167 25.80 26.67 13.65
C ALA A 167 24.78 26.38 12.53
N LEU A 168 24.84 27.10 11.40
CA LEU A 168 23.97 26.84 10.25
C LEU A 168 24.18 25.44 9.67
N GLU A 169 25.43 25.01 9.49
CA GLU A 169 25.74 23.67 8.98
C GLU A 169 25.28 22.57 9.96
N GLN A 170 25.36 22.83 11.27
CA GLN A 170 24.90 21.89 12.29
C GLN A 170 23.37 21.82 12.36
N MET A 171 22.69 22.96 12.23
CA MET A 171 21.24 23.04 12.12
C MET A 171 20.73 22.28 10.88
N GLU A 172 21.37 22.47 9.72
CA GLU A 172 20.99 21.77 8.49
C GLU A 172 21.13 20.25 8.66
N ARG A 173 22.21 19.78 9.31
CA ARG A 173 22.39 18.36 9.62
C ARG A 173 21.30 17.83 10.54
N GLU A 174 20.95 18.56 11.60
CA GLU A 174 19.88 18.15 12.53
C GLU A 174 18.53 18.05 11.81
N LEU A 175 18.20 19.00 10.94
CA LEU A 175 16.97 18.97 10.14
C LEU A 175 16.91 17.76 9.20
N VAL A 176 18.01 17.48 8.49
CA VAL A 176 18.12 16.30 7.62
C VAL A 176 17.95 15.02 8.45
N LEU A 177 18.59 14.96 9.62
CA LEU A 177 18.59 13.79 10.48
C LEU A 177 17.19 13.54 11.09
N GLN A 178 16.47 14.59 11.48
CA GLN A 178 15.08 14.51 11.91
C GLN A 178 14.17 14.04 10.75
N SER A 179 14.35 14.58 9.55
CA SER A 179 13.62 14.12 8.36
C SER A 179 13.85 12.63 8.08
N LEU A 180 15.08 12.14 8.24
CA LEU A 180 15.42 10.73 8.07
C LEU A 180 14.77 9.86 9.15
N TYR A 181 14.72 10.32 10.41
CA TYR A 181 14.02 9.59 11.48
C TYR A 181 12.53 9.46 11.19
N ASN A 182 11.87 10.55 10.79
CA ASN A 182 10.44 10.54 10.46
C ASN A 182 10.15 9.59 9.29
N LEU A 183 11.02 9.60 8.27
CA LEU A 183 10.90 8.67 7.14
C LEU A 183 11.11 7.21 7.58
N ASN A 184 12.09 6.94 8.44
CA ASN A 184 12.35 5.61 8.96
C ASN A 184 11.16 5.08 9.79
N GLU A 185 10.56 5.93 10.63
CA GLU A 185 9.37 5.56 11.39
C GLU A 185 8.19 5.18 10.47
N GLN A 186 8.02 5.92 9.37
CA GLN A 186 7.02 5.60 8.36
C GLN A 186 7.31 4.26 7.67
N VAL A 187 8.56 4.00 7.28
CA VAL A 187 8.98 2.72 6.69
C VAL A 187 8.72 1.56 7.64
N ILE A 188 9.02 1.71 8.94
CA ILE A 188 8.74 0.68 9.94
C ILE A 188 7.24 0.38 10.04
N LYS A 189 6.38 1.40 10.00
CA LYS A 189 4.92 1.24 9.98
C LYS A 189 4.47 0.48 8.72
N ASP A 190 5.03 0.82 7.56
CA ASP A 190 4.69 0.16 6.30
C ASP A 190 5.16 -1.31 6.26
N VAL A 191 6.36 -1.61 6.73
CA VAL A 191 6.86 -2.99 6.85
C VAL A 191 5.96 -3.83 7.76
N LYS A 192 5.54 -3.30 8.91
CA LYS A 192 4.60 -3.99 9.81
C LYS A 192 3.27 -4.30 9.11
N ARG A 193 2.76 -3.36 8.30
CA ARG A 193 1.52 -3.57 7.53
C ARG A 193 1.69 -4.65 6.47
N ILE A 194 2.81 -4.64 5.74
CA ILE A 194 3.13 -5.65 4.72
C ILE A 194 3.23 -7.04 5.37
N ASN A 195 3.95 -7.17 6.49
CA ASN A 195 4.08 -8.45 7.18
C ASN A 195 2.72 -9.03 7.63
N LYS A 196 1.80 -8.17 8.09
CA LYS A 196 0.44 -8.60 8.43
C LYS A 196 -0.32 -9.12 7.21
N LEU A 197 -0.18 -8.47 6.05
CA LEU A 197 -0.80 -8.91 4.80
C LEU A 197 -0.21 -10.23 4.32
N VAL A 198 1.11 -10.41 4.41
CA VAL A 198 1.79 -11.67 4.05
C VAL A 198 1.24 -12.83 4.88
N LEU A 199 1.13 -12.68 6.20
CA LEU A 199 0.54 -13.70 7.07
C LEU A 199 -0.92 -14.04 6.71
N GLN A 200 -1.70 -13.03 6.30
CA GLN A 200 -3.08 -13.25 5.84
C GLN A 200 -3.12 -14.02 4.51
N PHE A 201 -2.23 -13.70 3.58
CA PHE A 201 -2.13 -14.42 2.31
C PHE A 201 -1.65 -15.86 2.50
N GLU A 202 -0.67 -16.11 3.37
CA GLU A 202 -0.23 -17.46 3.69
C GLU A 202 -1.36 -18.31 4.28
N ALA A 203 -2.17 -17.74 5.18
CA ALA A 203 -3.34 -18.43 5.73
C ALA A 203 -4.41 -18.70 4.65
N LEU A 204 -4.59 -17.78 3.69
CA LEU A 204 -5.53 -17.96 2.60
C LEU A 204 -5.06 -19.05 1.61
N ILE A 205 -3.77 -19.08 1.29
CA ILE A 205 -3.16 -20.11 0.43
C ILE A 205 -3.35 -21.47 1.08
N ARG A 206 -3.07 -21.63 2.38
CA ARG A 206 -3.27 -22.91 3.07
C ARG A 206 -4.72 -23.41 2.99
N ARG A 207 -5.69 -22.52 3.23
CA ARG A 207 -7.11 -22.86 3.10
C ARG A 207 -7.49 -23.23 1.66
N TYR A 208 -6.93 -22.53 0.68
CA TYR A 208 -7.16 -22.83 -0.72
C TYR A 208 -6.61 -24.21 -1.07
N ASP A 209 -5.38 -24.52 -0.65
CA ASP A 209 -4.75 -25.82 -0.87
C ASP A 209 -5.56 -26.94 -0.22
N GLU A 210 -5.99 -26.78 1.04
CA GLU A 210 -6.85 -27.75 1.75
C GLU A 210 -8.14 -28.05 0.97
N VAL A 211 -8.88 -27.01 0.55
CA VAL A 211 -10.12 -27.19 -0.22
C VAL A 211 -9.85 -27.82 -1.59
N MET A 212 -8.77 -27.44 -2.26
CA MET A 212 -8.41 -28.03 -3.54
C MET A 212 -8.06 -29.51 -3.41
N PHE A 213 -7.32 -29.91 -2.37
CA PHE A 213 -7.03 -31.32 -2.11
C PHE A 213 -8.30 -32.14 -1.85
N GLU A 214 -9.25 -31.60 -1.09
CA GLU A 214 -10.56 -32.25 -0.90
C GLU A 214 -11.30 -32.41 -2.24
N LYS A 215 -11.30 -31.38 -3.09
CA LYS A 215 -11.94 -31.46 -4.41
C LYS A 215 -11.28 -32.41 -5.37
N PHE A 216 -9.95 -32.48 -5.38
CA PHE A 216 -9.24 -33.48 -6.18
C PHE A 216 -9.52 -34.90 -5.68
N ALA A 217 -9.61 -35.11 -4.37
CA ALA A 217 -9.97 -36.41 -3.82
C ALA A 217 -11.41 -36.80 -4.19
N GLU A 218 -12.36 -35.87 -4.13
CA GLU A 218 -13.74 -36.09 -4.60
C GLU A 218 -13.78 -36.41 -6.10
N GLU A 219 -13.02 -35.69 -6.92
CA GLU A 219 -12.93 -35.91 -8.38
C GLU A 219 -12.41 -37.31 -8.72
N ILE A 220 -11.33 -37.75 -8.06
CA ILE A 220 -10.79 -39.11 -8.23
C ILE A 220 -11.85 -40.17 -7.89
N LEU A 221 -12.58 -40.00 -6.79
CA LEU A 221 -13.63 -40.93 -6.38
C LEU A 221 -14.81 -40.95 -7.37
N LEU A 222 -15.15 -39.80 -7.95
CA LEU A 222 -16.20 -39.71 -8.97
C LEU A 222 -15.77 -40.39 -10.27
N ASP A 223 -14.51 -40.21 -10.69
CA ASP A 223 -13.96 -40.87 -11.88
C ASP A 223 -13.96 -42.39 -11.72
N GLU A 224 -13.52 -42.90 -10.56
CA GLU A 224 -13.59 -44.33 -10.24
C GLU A 224 -15.03 -44.86 -10.26
N ALA A 225 -16.01 -44.07 -9.79
CA ALA A 225 -17.42 -44.45 -9.82
C ALA A 225 -17.98 -44.46 -11.25
N ILE A 226 -17.58 -43.49 -12.09
CA ILE A 226 -17.96 -43.43 -13.50
C ILE A 226 -17.40 -44.64 -14.24
N GLU A 227 -16.14 -45.01 -14.03
CA GLU A 227 -15.53 -46.19 -14.65
C GLU A 227 -16.26 -47.48 -14.28
N LYS A 228 -16.64 -47.65 -13.00
CA LYS A 228 -17.43 -48.80 -12.55
C LYS A 228 -18.80 -48.86 -13.23
N LEU A 229 -19.51 -47.73 -13.30
CA LEU A 229 -20.81 -47.66 -13.96
C LEU A 229 -20.72 -47.91 -15.46
N GLN A 230 -19.65 -47.46 -16.11
CA GLN A 230 -19.37 -47.78 -17.51
C GLN A 230 -19.14 -49.28 -17.71
N GLN A 231 -18.37 -49.90 -16.83
CA GLN A 231 -18.14 -51.34 -16.86
C GLN A 231 -19.44 -52.13 -16.65
N GLU A 232 -20.28 -51.74 -15.68
CA GLU A 232 -21.60 -52.36 -15.47
C GLU A 232 -22.51 -52.20 -16.68
N LEU A 233 -22.46 -51.05 -17.36
CA LEU A 233 -23.22 -50.81 -18.59
C LEU A 233 -22.72 -51.69 -19.75
N ASP A 234 -21.40 -51.81 -19.91
CA ASP A 234 -20.77 -52.65 -20.93
C ASP A 234 -21.09 -54.13 -20.69
N ASP A 235 -21.13 -54.58 -19.43
CA ASP A 235 -21.51 -55.94 -19.05
C ASP A 235 -23.01 -56.23 -19.28
N PHE A 236 -23.88 -55.23 -19.12
CA PHE A 236 -25.32 -55.35 -19.38
C PHE A 236 -25.68 -55.34 -20.86
N GLN A 237 -24.95 -54.57 -21.68
CA GLN A 237 -25.19 -54.43 -23.11
C GLN A 237 -25.37 -55.75 -23.90
N PRO A 238 -24.56 -56.81 -23.70
CA PRO A 238 -24.77 -58.08 -24.40
C PRO A 238 -26.07 -58.79 -24.02
N GLU A 239 -26.52 -58.68 -22.76
CA GLU A 239 -27.80 -59.26 -22.33
C GLU A 239 -28.97 -58.55 -22.99
N PHE A 240 -28.94 -57.22 -22.99
CA PHE A 240 -29.92 -56.39 -23.69
C PHE A 240 -29.99 -56.74 -25.18
N ASN A 241 -28.83 -56.82 -25.85
CA ASN A 241 -28.77 -57.14 -27.27
C ASN A 241 -29.33 -58.55 -27.57
N ARG A 242 -29.10 -59.54 -26.70
CA ARG A 242 -29.66 -60.89 -26.84
C ARG A 242 -31.19 -60.88 -26.71
N GLU A 243 -31.70 -60.16 -25.71
CA GLU A 243 -33.14 -60.08 -25.48
C GLU A 243 -33.87 -59.34 -26.61
N GLU A 244 -33.25 -58.27 -27.13
CA GLU A 244 -33.72 -57.56 -28.32
C GLU A 244 -33.75 -58.48 -29.55
N GLN A 245 -32.70 -59.28 -29.78
CA GLN A 245 -32.68 -60.26 -30.87
C GLN A 245 -33.79 -61.30 -30.74
N MET A 246 -34.01 -61.85 -29.54
CA MET A 246 -35.12 -62.79 -29.29
C MET A 246 -36.48 -62.15 -29.56
N TYR A 247 -36.67 -60.90 -29.14
CA TYR A 247 -37.91 -60.16 -29.40
C TYR A 247 -38.13 -59.97 -30.91
N ILE A 248 -37.10 -59.51 -31.64
CA ILE A 248 -37.17 -59.35 -33.10
C ILE A 248 -37.53 -60.67 -33.77
N GLU A 249 -36.87 -61.78 -33.40
CA GLU A 249 -37.18 -63.09 -33.94
C GLU A 249 -38.63 -63.54 -33.69
N LEU A 250 -39.15 -63.30 -32.48
CA LEU A 250 -40.53 -63.62 -32.13
C LEU A 250 -41.52 -62.80 -32.97
N VAL A 251 -41.25 -61.50 -33.13
CA VAL A 251 -42.06 -60.60 -33.96
C VAL A 251 -42.05 -61.05 -35.42
N VAL A 252 -40.88 -61.37 -35.98
CA VAL A 252 -40.73 -61.87 -37.35
C VAL A 252 -41.49 -63.19 -37.54
N LYS A 253 -41.33 -64.16 -36.62
CA LYS A 253 -42.06 -65.44 -36.68
C LYS A 253 -43.58 -65.24 -36.63
N LYS A 254 -44.06 -64.34 -35.76
CA LYS A 254 -45.50 -64.02 -35.67
C LYS A 254 -46.03 -63.40 -36.95
N GLU A 255 -45.28 -62.50 -37.57
CA GLU A 255 -45.66 -61.92 -38.86
C GLU A 255 -45.67 -62.98 -39.97
N GLU A 256 -44.67 -63.86 -40.02
CA GLU A 256 -44.66 -64.96 -40.99
C GLU A 256 -45.84 -65.92 -40.83
N GLU A 257 -46.17 -66.31 -39.59
CA GLU A 257 -47.35 -67.14 -39.28
C GLU A 257 -48.62 -66.46 -39.77
N TYR A 258 -48.77 -65.16 -39.50
CA TYR A 258 -49.88 -64.36 -39.98
C TYR A 258 -49.96 -64.36 -41.51
N GLN A 259 -48.84 -64.13 -42.21
CA GLN A 259 -48.78 -64.19 -43.67
C GLN A 259 -49.13 -65.58 -44.23
N ARG A 260 -48.70 -66.66 -43.58
CA ARG A 260 -49.07 -68.04 -43.97
C ARG A 260 -50.56 -68.28 -43.83
N THR A 261 -51.17 -67.88 -42.72
CA THR A 261 -52.62 -68.02 -42.51
C THR A 261 -53.43 -67.20 -43.53
N LEU A 262 -52.97 -65.99 -43.86
CA LEU A 262 -53.56 -65.18 -44.93
C LEU A 262 -53.47 -65.87 -46.29
N LYS A 263 -52.32 -66.45 -46.64
CA LYS A 263 -52.13 -67.21 -47.90
C LYS A 263 -53.06 -68.43 -47.97
N ILE A 264 -53.18 -69.20 -46.89
CA ILE A 264 -54.09 -70.35 -46.80
C ILE A 264 -55.54 -69.89 -46.94
N ARG A 265 -55.95 -68.83 -46.24
CA ARG A 265 -57.30 -68.26 -46.35
C ARG A 265 -57.60 -67.76 -47.76
N ALA A 266 -56.65 -67.08 -48.41
CA ALA A 266 -56.76 -66.63 -49.79
C ALA A 266 -56.83 -67.82 -50.77
N HIS A 267 -56.06 -68.88 -50.55
CA HIS A 267 -56.13 -70.10 -51.36
C HIS A 267 -57.47 -70.82 -51.17
N GLY A 268 -57.94 -70.96 -49.93
CA GLY A 268 -59.26 -71.51 -49.61
C GLY A 268 -60.40 -70.71 -50.25
N PHE A 269 -60.32 -69.38 -50.20
CA PHE A 269 -61.26 -68.49 -50.89
C PHE A 269 -61.27 -68.74 -52.41
N ARG A 270 -60.09 -68.79 -53.05
CA ARG A 270 -59.96 -69.10 -54.49
C ARG A 270 -60.52 -70.48 -54.83
N ARG A 271 -60.22 -71.51 -54.02
CA ARG A 271 -60.74 -72.87 -54.19
C ARG A 271 -62.27 -72.93 -54.06
N ASN A 272 -62.84 -72.23 -53.08
CA ASN A 272 -64.29 -72.14 -52.89
C ASN A 272 -64.97 -71.41 -54.05
N CYS A 273 -64.37 -70.32 -54.55
CA CYS A 273 -64.84 -69.63 -55.75
C CYS A 273 -64.81 -70.55 -56.99
N ALA A 274 -63.71 -71.29 -57.19
CA ALA A 274 -63.59 -72.25 -58.28
C ALA A 274 -64.64 -73.38 -58.16
N ALA A 275 -64.81 -73.93 -56.96
CA ALA A 275 -65.81 -74.96 -56.68
C ALA A 275 -67.23 -74.46 -56.99
N LYS A 276 -67.59 -73.23 -56.58
CA LYS A 276 -68.88 -72.60 -56.94
C LYS A 276 -69.05 -72.49 -58.46
N LYS A 277 -68.02 -72.07 -59.21
CA LYS A 277 -68.07 -72.02 -60.68
C LYS A 277 -68.29 -73.41 -61.29
N ILE A 278 -67.58 -74.43 -60.82
CA ILE A 278 -67.74 -75.83 -61.27
C ILE A 278 -69.15 -76.34 -60.95
N GLN A 279 -69.66 -76.08 -59.75
CA GLN A 279 -71.01 -76.48 -59.35
C GLN A 279 -72.09 -75.82 -60.21
N VAL A 280 -71.95 -74.52 -60.51
CA VAL A 280 -72.87 -73.80 -61.42
C VAL A 280 -72.80 -74.39 -62.82
N TRP A 281 -71.61 -74.66 -63.35
CA TRP A 281 -71.42 -75.30 -64.65
C TRP A 281 -72.05 -76.69 -64.70
N ALA A 282 -71.80 -77.53 -63.70
CA ALA A 282 -72.37 -78.89 -63.60
C ALA A 282 -73.89 -78.86 -63.51
N LYS A 283 -74.47 -77.97 -62.69
CA LYS A 283 -75.93 -77.75 -62.62
C LYS A 283 -76.49 -77.34 -63.99
N ASN A 284 -75.80 -76.48 -64.73
CA ASN A 284 -76.22 -76.07 -66.07
C ASN A 284 -76.14 -77.21 -67.08
N ILE A 285 -75.11 -78.06 -67.02
CA ILE A 285 -75.02 -79.27 -67.87
C ILE A 285 -76.13 -80.26 -67.52
N LEU A 286 -76.34 -80.56 -66.25
CA LEU A 286 -77.40 -81.47 -65.82
C LEU A 286 -78.79 -80.94 -66.24
N ARG A 287 -79.03 -79.62 -66.16
CA ARG A 287 -80.24 -78.98 -66.71
C ARG A 287 -80.35 -79.14 -68.22
N LYS A 288 -79.25 -79.01 -68.98
CA LYS A 288 -79.24 -79.24 -70.43
C LYS A 288 -79.54 -80.70 -70.78
N ILE A 289 -78.95 -81.66 -70.06
CA ILE A 289 -79.23 -83.10 -70.23
C ILE A 289 -80.70 -83.40 -69.90
N ALA A 290 -81.23 -82.86 -68.80
CA ALA A 290 -82.64 -83.01 -68.44
C ALA A 290 -83.58 -82.42 -69.51
N LYS A 291 -83.26 -81.24 -70.07
CA LYS A 291 -83.99 -80.65 -71.20
C LYS A 291 -83.90 -81.51 -72.47
N ALA A 292 -82.72 -82.06 -72.80
CA ALA A 292 -82.55 -82.95 -73.96
C ALA A 292 -83.35 -84.26 -73.81
N ASN A 293 -83.42 -84.82 -72.60
CA ASN A 293 -84.22 -86.01 -72.31
C ASN A 293 -85.74 -85.75 -72.35
N LEU A 294 -86.19 -84.51 -72.11
CA LEU A 294 -87.58 -84.10 -72.33
C LEU A 294 -87.90 -83.93 -73.83
N VAL A 295 -87.00 -83.35 -74.62
CA VAL A 295 -87.16 -83.19 -76.08
C VAL A 295 -87.10 -84.53 -76.83
N GLY A 296 -86.34 -85.52 -76.32
CA GLY A 296 -86.31 -86.88 -76.86
C GLY A 296 -87.62 -87.66 -76.71
N LYS A 297 -88.42 -87.36 -75.66
CA LYS A 297 -89.76 -87.96 -75.47
C LYS A 297 -90.81 -87.38 -76.42
N GLU A 298 -90.67 -86.14 -76.88
CA GLU A 298 -91.59 -85.55 -77.86
C GLU A 298 -91.29 -85.98 -79.31
N ALA A 299 -90.03 -86.27 -79.65
CA ALA A 299 -89.64 -86.70 -81.00
C ALA A 299 -89.98 -88.17 -81.32
N THR A 300 -90.16 -89.02 -80.30
CA THR A 300 -90.46 -90.45 -80.47
C THR A 300 -91.96 -90.76 -80.56
N GLY A 301 -92.84 -89.81 -80.21
CA GLY A 301 -94.30 -89.95 -80.38
C GLY A 301 -94.81 -89.72 -81.81
N LYS A 302 -94.06 -89.03 -82.70
CA LYS A 302 -94.53 -88.67 -84.06
C LYS A 302 -94.14 -89.66 -85.17
N LYS A 303 -93.28 -90.65 -84.92
CA LYS A 303 -92.89 -91.65 -85.95
C LYS A 303 -93.75 -92.92 -85.97
N ALA A 304 -94.68 -93.10 -85.03
CA ALA A 304 -95.61 -94.25 -85.01
C ALA A 304 -96.83 -94.08 -85.95
N ALA A 305 -97.04 -92.92 -86.58
CA ALA A 305 -98.28 -92.62 -87.31
C ALA A 305 -98.18 -92.68 -88.85
N LYS A 306 -97.04 -93.06 -89.45
CA LYS A 306 -96.88 -92.96 -90.92
C LYS A 306 -96.04 -94.08 -91.55
N LYS A 307 -96.53 -95.32 -91.46
CA LYS A 307 -96.34 -96.37 -92.48
C LYS A 307 -97.34 -97.51 -92.25
N LYS A 308 -98.61 -97.20 -92.52
CA LYS A 308 -99.65 -98.11 -93.03
C LYS A 308 -99.96 -97.62 -94.45
N LYS A 309 -99.41 -98.30 -95.45
CA LYS A 309 -99.90 -98.52 -96.81
C LYS A 309 -98.82 -99.25 -97.59
#